data_AF-A0A2M4BQV7-F1
#
_entry.id   AF-A0A2M4BQV7-F1
#
_cell.length_a   1.000
_cell.length_b   1.000
_cell.length_c   1.000
_cell.angle_alpha   90.00
_cell.angle_beta   90.00
_cell.angle_gamma   90.00
#
_symmetry.space_group_name_H-M   'P 1'
#
loop_
_entity.id
_entity.type
_entity.pdbx_description
1 polymer ?
#
loop_
_entity_poly.entity_id
_entity_poly.type
_entity_poly.pdbx_seq_one_letter_code
_entity_poly.pdbx_strand_id
1 'polypeptide(L)'
;MVDYSRWKDIEISDDEDDTHPNIDTPSLFRWRHQARVERMQEQEKKKETITIKKKTTEEKLQEAKEKLQRNEGNLDELKKSIEELEREQERVKQEEEELRKKEKLQPWNVDTISKPGFQKTVINKSAINRKPQELSEEQKELNLREFIKKYEKQLKQYGMLRKYDDSKKFLLDNHHLACEDTANYLVIWCIELEMQEKHELVAHVAHQCICMQYILDIAKQLDVDPRACVGSFFQRIQETDNEYKKAFLDEIEAFKERIRKRAQEKLQKLIEEQEEEEKKARLGPGGLDPVEVFESLPEELQKCFETRDIGMLQEAMAKLPPEEARHHLQRCIDSGLWVPDAKSAAAATSGSGADAKDGEEPVYVHVKPKDSAEDSKDAGEKQDEGKAKE
;
A
#
# COMPACT_ATOMS: atom_id res chain seq x y z
N MET A 1 -40.05 11.24 29.77
CA MET A 1 -40.27 10.64 28.44
C MET A 1 -39.84 11.68 27.42
N VAL A 2 -38.93 11.34 26.51
CA VAL A 2 -38.49 12.26 25.43
C VAL A 2 -39.57 12.33 24.35
N ASP A 3 -39.88 13.54 23.87
CA ASP A 3 -40.95 13.78 22.91
C ASP A 3 -40.40 13.97 21.49
N TYR A 4 -40.81 13.08 20.59
CA TYR A 4 -40.49 13.10 19.16
C TYR A 4 -41.71 13.48 18.28
N SER A 5 -42.82 13.92 18.88
CA SER A 5 -44.09 14.25 18.20
C SER A 5 -43.93 15.29 17.08
N ARG A 6 -42.88 16.12 17.15
CA ARG A 6 -42.54 17.10 16.12
C ARG A 6 -42.35 16.47 14.73
N TRP A 7 -41.91 15.21 14.65
CA TRP A 7 -41.66 14.50 13.39
C TRP A 7 -42.76 13.50 13.00
N LYS A 8 -43.94 13.60 13.62
CA LYS A 8 -45.05 12.68 13.35
C LYS A 8 -45.64 12.84 11.95
N ASP A 9 -45.71 14.07 11.46
CA ASP A 9 -46.38 14.42 10.20
C ASP A 9 -45.34 14.84 9.16
N ILE A 10 -44.70 13.86 8.51
CA ILE A 10 -43.75 14.05 7.42
C ILE A 10 -44.39 13.57 6.12
N GLU A 11 -44.43 14.42 5.10
CA GLU A 11 -44.89 14.11 3.76
C GLU A 11 -43.68 13.89 2.83
N ILE A 12 -43.55 12.66 2.30
CA ILE A 12 -42.54 12.26 1.33
C ILE A 12 -43.26 11.97 0.01
N SER A 13 -42.99 12.76 -1.03
CA SER A 13 -43.71 12.64 -2.32
C SER A 13 -43.38 11.35 -3.08
N ASP A 14 -42.19 10.80 -2.82
CA ASP A 14 -41.61 9.58 -3.41
C ASP A 14 -41.53 8.42 -2.40
N ASP A 15 -42.48 8.35 -1.47
CA ASP A 15 -42.57 7.26 -0.50
C ASP A 15 -42.88 5.92 -1.21
N GLU A 16 -41.87 5.05 -1.29
CA GLU A 16 -41.97 3.73 -1.93
C GLU A 16 -42.79 2.72 -1.12
N ASP A 17 -43.02 2.98 0.17
CA ASP A 17 -43.83 2.11 1.03
C ASP A 17 -45.34 2.40 0.88
N ASP A 18 -45.72 3.61 0.47
CA ASP A 18 -47.12 4.00 0.21
C ASP A 18 -47.47 3.88 -1.29
N THR A 19 -47.47 2.63 -1.77
CA THR A 19 -47.76 2.26 -3.15
C THR A 19 -48.96 1.31 -3.26
N HIS A 20 -49.51 1.17 -4.47
CA HIS A 20 -50.62 0.27 -4.71
C HIS A 20 -50.34 -0.58 -5.97
N PRO A 21 -50.56 -1.91 -5.96
CA PRO A 21 -50.22 -2.80 -7.07
C PRO A 21 -50.84 -2.42 -8.43
N ASN A 22 -51.93 -1.66 -8.42
CA ASN A 22 -52.63 -1.20 -9.63
C ASN A 22 -52.32 0.24 -10.04
N ILE A 23 -51.42 0.95 -9.35
CA ILE A 23 -51.06 2.33 -9.65
C ILE A 23 -49.59 2.40 -10.05
N ASP A 24 -49.33 3.08 -11.16
CA ASP A 24 -47.97 3.32 -11.64
C ASP A 24 -47.23 4.28 -10.71
N THR A 25 -46.23 3.77 -9.99
CA THR A 25 -45.52 4.50 -8.93
C THR A 25 -44.74 5.72 -9.43
N PRO A 26 -44.03 5.70 -10.59
CA PRO A 26 -43.32 6.88 -11.08
C PRO A 26 -44.26 8.03 -11.43
N SER A 27 -45.44 7.73 -12.00
CA SER A 27 -46.45 8.74 -12.29
C SER A 27 -47.10 9.27 -11.01
N LEU A 28 -47.36 8.39 -10.04
CA LEU A 28 -47.91 8.75 -8.73
C LEU A 28 -46.98 9.71 -7.96
N PHE A 29 -45.67 9.45 -7.92
CA PHE A 29 -44.70 10.31 -7.22
C PHE A 29 -44.62 11.71 -7.83
N ARG A 30 -44.63 11.80 -9.16
CA ARG A 30 -44.68 13.10 -9.86
C ARG A 30 -45.97 13.84 -9.55
N TRP A 31 -47.10 13.14 -9.53
CA TRP A 31 -48.39 13.72 -9.19
C TRP A 31 -48.43 14.21 -7.73
N ARG A 32 -47.95 13.41 -6.77
CA ARG A 32 -47.82 13.81 -5.35
C ARG A 32 -46.92 15.03 -5.20
N HIS A 33 -45.78 15.07 -5.89
CA HIS A 33 -44.89 16.24 -5.92
C HIS A 33 -45.61 17.48 -6.47
N GLN A 34 -46.31 17.36 -7.59
CA GLN A 34 -47.05 18.45 -8.21
C GLN A 34 -48.15 18.98 -7.29
N ALA A 35 -48.96 18.10 -6.72
CA ALA A 35 -50.01 18.46 -5.76
C ALA A 35 -49.44 19.17 -4.53
N ARG A 36 -48.28 18.73 -4.04
CA ARG A 36 -47.58 19.39 -2.93
C ARG A 36 -47.13 20.81 -3.31
N VAL A 37 -46.50 20.98 -4.47
CA VAL A 37 -46.06 22.28 -4.98
C VAL A 37 -47.25 23.23 -5.15
N GLU A 38 -48.36 22.76 -5.73
CA GLU A 38 -49.59 23.53 -5.90
C GLU A 38 -50.19 23.96 -4.55
N ARG A 39 -50.26 23.05 -3.56
CA ARG A 39 -50.74 23.39 -2.21
C ARG A 39 -49.87 24.46 -1.54
N MET A 40 -48.55 24.37 -1.68
CA MET A 40 -47.64 25.39 -1.13
C MET A 40 -47.82 26.74 -1.84
N GLN A 41 -47.94 26.75 -3.18
CA GLN A 41 -48.19 27.98 -3.94
C GLN A 41 -49.52 28.64 -3.58
N GLU A 42 -50.59 27.87 -3.37
CA GLU A 42 -51.86 28.42 -2.91
C GLU A 42 -51.78 29.03 -1.52
N GLN A 43 -51.05 28.38 -0.60
CA GLN A 43 -50.82 28.88 0.75
C GLN A 43 -50.02 30.18 0.73
N GLU A 44 -48.98 30.27 -0.09
CA GLU A 44 -48.20 31.49 -0.29
C GLU A 44 -49.05 32.63 -0.86
N LYS A 45 -49.84 32.38 -1.91
CA LYS A 45 -50.77 33.39 -2.46
C LYS A 45 -51.77 33.88 -1.41
N LYS A 46 -52.35 32.98 -0.62
CA LYS A 46 -53.26 33.35 0.49
C LYS A 46 -52.55 34.24 1.50
N LYS A 47 -51.33 33.89 1.89
CA LYS A 47 -50.50 34.69 2.81
C LYS A 47 -50.21 36.09 2.25
N GLU A 48 -49.90 36.19 0.96
CA GLU A 48 -49.69 37.47 0.27
C GLU A 48 -50.96 38.32 0.26
N THR A 49 -52.11 37.73 -0.08
CA THR A 49 -53.38 38.48 -0.08
C THR A 49 -53.75 38.99 1.32
N ILE A 50 -53.56 38.19 2.38
CA ILE A 50 -53.84 38.58 3.76
C ILE A 50 -52.87 39.69 4.20
N THR A 51 -51.59 39.60 3.85
CA THR A 51 -50.62 40.64 4.19
C THR A 51 -50.87 41.97 3.46
N ILE A 52 -51.30 41.93 2.19
CA ILE A 52 -51.73 43.13 1.46
C ILE A 52 -52.99 43.72 2.09
N LYS A 53 -54.02 42.89 2.38
CA LYS A 53 -55.24 43.34 3.07
C LYS A 53 -54.91 43.99 4.41
N LYS A 54 -54.07 43.37 5.23
CA LYS A 54 -53.63 43.90 6.52
C LYS A 54 -52.99 45.29 6.38
N LYS A 55 -52.02 45.44 5.46
CA LYS A 55 -51.36 46.73 5.21
C LYS A 55 -52.36 47.80 4.77
N THR A 56 -53.21 47.49 3.78
CA THR A 56 -54.19 48.45 3.26
C THR A 56 -55.26 48.83 4.28
N THR A 57 -55.69 47.90 5.14
CA THR A 57 -56.63 48.19 6.23
C THR A 57 -55.96 49.02 7.32
N GLU A 58 -54.71 48.72 7.69
CA GLU A 58 -53.93 49.53 8.65
C GLU A 58 -53.69 50.96 8.14
N GLU A 59 -53.32 51.14 6.88
CA GLU A 59 -53.14 52.46 6.23
C GLU A 59 -54.44 53.27 6.22
N LYS A 60 -55.56 52.67 5.80
CA LYS A 60 -56.88 53.32 5.79
C LYS A 60 -57.35 53.69 7.19
N LEU A 61 -57.08 52.84 8.17
CA LEU A 61 -57.44 53.06 9.56
C LEU A 61 -56.60 54.18 10.20
N GLN A 62 -55.31 54.26 9.87
CA GLN A 62 -54.46 55.40 10.25
C GLN A 62 -54.94 56.70 9.61
N GLU A 63 -55.21 56.71 8.31
CA GLU A 63 -55.69 57.88 7.59
C GLU A 63 -57.05 58.37 8.12
N ALA A 64 -57.97 57.45 8.43
CA ALA A 64 -59.27 57.78 9.02
C ALA A 64 -59.12 58.35 10.45
N LYS A 65 -58.21 57.80 11.26
CA LYS A 65 -57.90 58.31 12.61
C LYS A 65 -57.25 59.69 12.57
N GLU A 66 -56.37 59.96 11.60
CA GLU A 66 -55.78 61.29 11.39
C GLU A 66 -56.83 62.33 10.94
N LYS A 67 -57.73 61.96 10.02
CA LYS A 67 -58.84 62.84 9.59
C LYS A 67 -59.80 63.15 10.75
N LEU A 68 -60.01 62.20 11.65
CA LEU A 68 -60.82 62.41 12.86
C LEU A 68 -60.14 63.39 13.83
N GLN A 69 -58.82 63.32 13.97
CA GLN A 69 -58.06 64.26 14.79
C GLN A 69 -57.99 65.68 14.20
N ARG A 70 -58.01 65.81 12.86
CA ARG A 70 -58.02 67.11 12.17
C ARG A 70 -59.40 67.77 12.10
N ASN A 71 -60.47 67.11 12.57
CA ASN A 71 -61.86 67.60 12.52
C ASN A 71 -62.33 68.04 11.10
N GLU A 72 -61.81 67.39 10.06
CA GLU A 72 -62.21 67.66 8.67
C GLU A 72 -63.35 66.70 8.25
N GLY A 73 -64.58 67.22 8.14
CA GLY A 73 -65.74 66.52 7.56
C GLY A 73 -66.86 66.11 8.53
N ASN A 74 -67.75 65.23 8.05
CA ASN A 74 -68.87 64.67 8.84
C ASN A 74 -68.35 63.68 9.90
N LEU A 75 -68.22 64.16 11.14
CA LEU A 75 -67.73 63.39 12.30
C LEU A 75 -68.44 62.04 12.52
N ASP A 76 -69.74 61.95 12.26
CA ASP A 76 -70.51 60.72 12.46
C ASP A 76 -70.27 59.67 11.36
N GLU A 77 -69.99 60.09 10.13
CA GLU A 77 -69.64 59.19 9.02
C GLU A 77 -68.21 58.65 9.20
N LEU A 78 -67.30 59.49 9.67
CA LEU A 78 -65.91 59.13 9.90
C LEU A 78 -65.75 58.17 11.09
N LYS A 79 -66.52 58.37 12.18
CA LYS A 79 -66.57 57.42 13.31
C LYS A 79 -67.10 56.05 12.88
N LYS A 80 -68.15 56.00 12.06
CA LYS A 80 -68.67 54.74 11.49
C LYS A 80 -67.65 54.06 10.59
N SER A 81 -66.94 54.81 9.75
CA SER A 81 -65.88 54.27 8.89
C SER A 81 -64.71 53.69 9.68
N ILE A 82 -64.31 54.34 10.79
CA ILE A 82 -63.28 53.81 11.71
C ILE A 82 -63.77 52.52 12.37
N GLU A 83 -65.01 52.48 12.84
CA GLU A 83 -65.59 51.28 13.46
C GLU A 83 -65.68 50.11 12.45
N GLU A 84 -66.03 50.38 11.20
CA GLU A 84 -66.02 49.40 10.11
C GLU A 84 -64.62 48.89 9.77
N LEU A 85 -63.62 49.79 9.71
CA LEU A 85 -62.22 49.43 9.48
C LEU A 85 -61.63 48.65 10.66
N GLU A 86 -62.03 48.94 11.90
CA GLU A 86 -61.64 48.18 13.09
C GLU A 86 -62.24 46.76 13.09
N ARG A 87 -63.51 46.61 12.66
CA ARG A 87 -64.10 45.28 12.44
C ARG A 87 -63.39 44.51 11.33
N GLU A 88 -63.01 45.18 10.24
CA GLU A 88 -62.28 44.55 9.14
C GLU A 88 -60.86 44.16 9.55
N GLN A 89 -60.20 44.98 10.39
CA GLN A 89 -58.90 44.64 10.97
C GLN A 89 -58.99 43.39 11.86
N GLU A 90 -60.03 43.27 12.69
CA GLU A 90 -60.24 42.08 13.52
C GLU A 90 -60.52 40.83 12.67
N ARG A 91 -61.25 40.96 11.55
CA ARG A 91 -61.45 39.86 10.58
C ARG A 91 -60.13 39.42 9.95
N VAL A 92 -59.31 40.36 9.47
CA VAL A 92 -57.99 40.07 8.89
C VAL A 92 -57.08 39.39 9.91
N LYS A 93 -57.17 39.79 11.18
CA LYS A 93 -56.41 39.16 12.27
C LYS A 93 -56.89 37.73 12.55
N GLN A 94 -58.19 37.46 12.50
CA GLN A 94 -58.73 36.10 12.58
C GLN A 94 -58.25 35.24 11.40
N GLU A 95 -58.28 35.78 10.17
CA GLU A 95 -57.74 35.11 8.97
C GLU A 95 -56.23 34.80 9.11
N GLU A 96 -55.44 35.70 9.69
CA GLU A 96 -54.01 35.51 9.97
C GLU A 96 -53.76 34.42 11.04
N GLU A 97 -54.56 34.38 12.10
CA GLU A 97 -54.46 33.33 13.11
C GLU A 97 -54.84 31.94 12.58
N GLU A 98 -55.86 31.87 11.72
CA GLU A 98 -56.21 30.63 11.01
C GLU A 98 -55.09 30.17 10.08
N LEU A 99 -54.46 31.09 9.34
CA LEU A 99 -53.33 30.78 8.49
C LEU A 99 -52.15 30.26 9.32
N ARG A 100 -51.85 30.89 10.46
CA ARG A 100 -50.78 30.44 11.38
C ARG A 100 -51.05 29.06 11.95
N LYS A 101 -52.32 28.72 12.23
CA LYS A 101 -52.70 27.35 12.65
C LYS A 101 -52.48 26.35 11.51
N LYS A 102 -52.84 26.71 10.27
CA LYS A 102 -52.60 25.89 9.08
C LYS A 102 -51.11 25.67 8.80
N GLU A 103 -50.26 26.68 8.99
CA GLU A 103 -48.80 26.55 8.89
C GLU A 103 -48.22 25.60 9.97
N LYS A 104 -48.74 25.62 11.20
CA LYS A 104 -48.31 24.69 12.27
C LYS A 104 -48.73 23.25 12.03
N LEU A 105 -49.86 23.04 11.35
CA LEU A 105 -50.38 21.72 10.98
C LEU A 105 -49.82 21.23 9.64
N GLN A 106 -49.01 22.04 8.96
CA GLN A 106 -48.47 21.70 7.67
C GLN A 106 -47.48 20.52 7.82
N PRO A 107 -47.60 19.48 6.97
CA PRO A 107 -46.65 18.39 6.98
C PRO A 107 -45.23 18.87 6.71
N TRP A 108 -44.27 18.25 7.40
CA TRP A 108 -42.86 18.43 7.14
C TRP A 108 -42.50 17.81 5.79
N ASN A 109 -41.78 18.54 4.96
CA ASN A 109 -41.27 18.08 3.67
C ASN A 109 -39.86 18.61 3.44
N VAL A 110 -39.22 18.24 2.33
CA VAL A 110 -37.84 18.63 2.01
C VAL A 110 -37.60 20.14 2.05
N ASP A 111 -38.62 20.95 1.75
CA ASP A 111 -38.53 22.42 1.70
C ASP A 111 -38.78 23.07 3.08
N THR A 112 -39.49 22.39 3.99
CA THR A 112 -39.80 22.90 5.33
C THR A 112 -38.88 22.37 6.43
N ILE A 113 -38.35 21.14 6.27
CA ILE A 113 -37.49 20.49 7.27
C ILE A 113 -36.14 21.17 7.41
N SER A 114 -35.51 21.53 6.29
CA SER A 114 -34.16 22.08 6.30
C SER A 114 -33.88 22.97 5.10
N LYS A 115 -32.78 23.73 5.18
CA LYS A 115 -32.22 24.50 4.07
C LYS A 115 -30.79 24.04 3.83
N PRO A 116 -30.27 24.13 2.60
CA PRO A 116 -28.88 23.77 2.33
C PRO A 116 -27.95 24.68 3.15
N GLY A 117 -27.38 24.15 4.23
CA GLY A 117 -26.49 24.89 5.12
C GLY A 117 -25.06 25.01 4.58
N PHE A 118 -24.57 23.94 3.95
CA PHE A 118 -23.25 23.89 3.33
C PHE A 118 -23.26 22.94 2.14
N GLN A 119 -22.72 23.39 1.02
CA GLN A 119 -22.54 22.57 -0.17
C GLN A 119 -21.15 22.81 -0.74
N LYS A 120 -20.32 21.76 -0.78
CA LYS A 120 -18.97 21.81 -1.35
C LYS A 120 -18.74 20.58 -2.21
N THR A 121 -18.53 20.82 -3.49
CA THR A 121 -18.12 19.78 -4.45
C THR A 121 -16.62 19.89 -4.66
N VAL A 122 -15.90 18.78 -4.46
CA VAL A 122 -14.46 18.70 -4.73
C VAL A 122 -14.22 17.62 -5.76
N ILE A 123 -13.65 18.02 -6.90
CA ILE A 123 -13.25 17.09 -7.97
C ILE A 123 -11.73 16.99 -7.94
N ASN A 124 -11.20 15.79 -7.73
CA ASN A 124 -9.75 15.56 -7.70
C ASN A 124 -9.17 15.48 -9.12
N LYS A 125 -9.02 16.63 -9.77
CA LYS A 125 -8.41 16.74 -11.11
C LYS A 125 -6.93 16.34 -11.13
N SER A 126 -6.24 16.46 -10.00
CA SER A 126 -4.80 16.15 -9.89
C SER A 126 -4.50 14.66 -9.99
N ALA A 127 -5.43 13.79 -9.57
CA ALA A 127 -5.30 12.34 -9.73
C ALA A 127 -5.43 11.90 -11.20
N ILE A 128 -6.18 12.64 -12.02
CA ILE A 128 -6.45 12.32 -13.42
C ILE A 128 -5.25 12.66 -14.32
N ASN A 129 -4.50 13.71 -13.98
CA ASN A 129 -3.42 14.24 -14.81
C ASN A 129 -2.01 13.93 -14.26
N ARG A 130 -1.86 12.92 -13.39
CA ARG A 130 -0.54 12.52 -12.89
C ARG A 130 0.27 11.90 -14.01
N LYS A 131 1.19 12.68 -14.59
CA LYS A 131 2.25 12.13 -15.44
C LYS A 131 3.20 11.32 -14.55
N PRO A 132 3.65 10.12 -14.97
CA PRO A 132 4.70 9.40 -14.28
C PRO A 132 5.93 10.30 -14.17
N GLN A 133 6.37 10.58 -12.95
CA GLN A 133 7.62 11.29 -12.73
C GLN A 133 8.72 10.23 -12.84
N GLU A 134 9.56 10.32 -13.87
CA GLU A 134 10.71 9.44 -14.03
C GLU A 134 11.70 9.72 -12.89
N LEU A 135 11.74 8.81 -11.91
CA LEU A 135 12.72 8.82 -10.82
C LEU A 135 14.07 8.32 -11.34
N SER A 136 15.17 8.86 -10.83
CA SER A 136 16.52 8.36 -11.11
C SER A 136 16.67 6.91 -10.64
N GLU A 137 17.52 6.11 -11.30
CA GLU A 137 17.79 4.71 -10.94
C GLU A 137 18.25 4.56 -9.47
N GLU A 138 19.06 5.49 -8.97
CA GLU A 138 19.49 5.51 -7.57
C GLU A 138 18.32 5.71 -6.59
N GLN A 139 17.34 6.55 -6.96
CA GLN A 139 16.16 6.78 -6.14
C GLN A 139 15.23 5.57 -6.16
N LYS A 140 15.11 4.88 -7.30
CA LYS A 140 14.37 3.61 -7.39
C LYS A 140 14.98 2.56 -6.48
N GLU A 141 16.31 2.47 -6.41
CA GLU A 141 17.00 1.52 -5.54
C GLU A 141 16.76 1.83 -4.05
N LEU A 142 16.87 3.09 -3.64
CA LEU A 142 16.57 3.50 -2.25
C LEU A 142 15.11 3.21 -1.89
N ASN A 143 14.17 3.58 -2.76
CA ASN A 143 12.75 3.31 -2.57
C ASN A 143 12.48 1.81 -2.46
N LEU A 144 13.12 1.00 -3.31
CA LEU A 144 13.01 -0.46 -3.25
C LEU A 144 13.50 -0.99 -1.90
N ARG A 145 14.65 -0.53 -1.40
CA ARG A 145 15.18 -0.94 -0.09
C ARG A 145 14.22 -0.59 1.05
N GLU A 146 13.66 0.62 1.06
CA GLU A 146 12.67 1.04 2.06
C GLU A 146 11.37 0.25 1.94
N PHE A 147 10.90 0.01 0.72
CA PHE A 147 9.69 -0.75 0.41
C PHE A 147 9.82 -2.19 0.90
N ILE A 148 10.93 -2.85 0.58
CA ILE A 148 11.23 -4.21 1.05
C ILE A 148 11.24 -4.22 2.58
N LYS A 149 11.96 -3.30 3.23
CA LYS A 149 12.04 -3.24 4.69
C LYS A 149 10.67 -3.09 5.35
N LYS A 150 9.77 -2.32 4.73
CA LYS A 150 8.43 -2.07 5.26
C LYS A 150 7.46 -3.22 5.03
N TYR A 151 7.53 -3.88 3.87
CA TYR A 151 6.51 -4.83 3.42
C TYR A 151 7.03 -6.27 3.24
N GLU A 152 8.24 -6.58 3.68
CA GLU A 152 8.89 -7.89 3.52
C GLU A 152 7.97 -9.08 3.86
N LYS A 153 7.28 -9.00 5.00
CA LYS A 153 6.35 -10.06 5.44
C LYS A 153 5.20 -10.26 4.47
N GLN A 154 4.64 -9.17 3.96
CA GLN A 154 3.52 -9.20 3.01
C GLN A 154 3.97 -9.67 1.63
N LEU A 155 5.18 -9.27 1.19
CA LEU A 155 5.78 -9.72 -0.06
C LEU A 155 6.03 -11.23 -0.06
N LYS A 156 6.61 -11.74 1.03
CA LYS A 156 6.78 -13.19 1.23
C LYS A 156 5.44 -13.91 1.30
N GLN A 157 4.45 -13.36 2.01
CA GLN A 157 3.12 -13.96 2.09
C GLN A 157 2.47 -14.07 0.70
N TYR A 158 2.53 -13.00 -0.12
CA TYR A 158 2.04 -13.03 -1.50
C TYR A 158 2.75 -14.09 -2.34
N GLY A 159 4.09 -14.15 -2.29
CA GLY A 159 4.86 -15.12 -3.06
C GLY A 159 4.60 -16.59 -2.68
N MET A 160 4.05 -16.84 -1.48
CA MET A 160 3.64 -18.17 -1.03
C MET A 160 2.21 -18.57 -1.46
N LEU A 161 1.42 -17.64 -2.00
CA LEU A 161 0.09 -17.95 -2.50
C LEU A 161 0.15 -18.75 -3.80
N ARG A 162 -0.93 -19.45 -4.13
CA ARG A 162 -1.04 -20.21 -5.40
C ARG A 162 -2.40 -20.07 -6.06
N LYS A 163 -3.48 -20.15 -5.27
CA LYS A 163 -4.84 -20.01 -5.79
C LYS A 163 -5.07 -18.57 -6.25
N TYR A 164 -5.63 -18.44 -7.45
CA TYR A 164 -5.88 -17.14 -8.05
C TYR A 164 -6.84 -16.26 -7.22
N ASP A 165 -7.86 -16.86 -6.60
CA ASP A 165 -8.81 -16.11 -5.76
C ASP A 165 -8.14 -15.56 -4.49
N ASP A 166 -7.25 -16.34 -3.87
CA ASP A 166 -6.49 -15.92 -2.69
C ASP A 166 -5.50 -14.82 -3.06
N SER A 167 -4.76 -14.97 -4.16
CA SER A 167 -3.86 -13.93 -4.68
C SER A 167 -4.60 -12.64 -5.04
N LYS A 168 -5.78 -12.75 -5.67
CA LYS A 168 -6.65 -11.63 -6.00
C LYS A 168 -7.11 -10.89 -4.75
N LYS A 169 -7.67 -11.62 -3.78
CA LYS A 169 -8.14 -11.02 -2.52
C LYS A 169 -7.00 -10.36 -1.77
N PHE A 170 -5.85 -11.02 -1.69
CA PHE A 170 -4.68 -10.48 -0.99
C PHE A 170 -4.18 -9.16 -1.60
N LEU A 171 -4.14 -9.06 -2.94
CA LEU A 171 -3.74 -7.84 -3.64
C LEU A 171 -4.80 -6.74 -3.57
N LEU A 172 -6.08 -7.09 -3.51
CA LEU A 172 -7.16 -6.13 -3.23
C LEU A 172 -7.14 -5.64 -1.78
N ASP A 173 -6.75 -6.47 -0.82
CA ASP A 173 -6.58 -6.01 0.56
C ASP A 173 -5.30 -5.17 0.70
N ASN A 174 -4.27 -5.45 -0.11
CA ASN A 174 -2.95 -4.82 -0.08
C ASN A 174 -2.57 -4.17 -1.42
N HIS A 175 -3.35 -3.16 -1.83
CA HIS A 175 -3.18 -2.46 -3.12
C HIS A 175 -1.75 -1.93 -3.38
N HIS A 176 -1.02 -1.57 -2.32
CA HIS A 176 0.35 -1.04 -2.45
C HIS A 176 1.36 -2.06 -2.96
N LEU A 177 1.05 -3.36 -2.92
CA LEU A 177 1.92 -4.43 -3.43
C LEU A 177 1.84 -4.61 -4.94
N ALA A 178 0.80 -4.08 -5.61
CA ALA A 178 0.71 -4.11 -7.07
C ALA A 178 1.59 -3.00 -7.68
N CYS A 179 2.90 -3.21 -7.67
CA CYS A 179 3.91 -2.29 -8.17
C CYS A 179 5.12 -3.05 -8.77
N GLU A 180 5.97 -2.33 -9.52
CA GLU A 180 7.19 -2.90 -10.12
C GLU A 180 8.18 -3.39 -9.04
N ASP A 181 8.26 -2.69 -7.89
CA ASP A 181 9.15 -3.05 -6.78
C ASP A 181 8.85 -4.44 -6.21
N THR A 182 7.57 -4.83 -6.15
CA THR A 182 7.18 -6.18 -5.72
C THR A 182 7.69 -7.25 -6.69
N ALA A 183 7.55 -7.03 -8.00
CA ALA A 183 8.08 -7.96 -9.00
C ALA A 183 9.60 -8.08 -8.88
N ASN A 184 10.31 -6.96 -8.72
CA ASN A 184 11.76 -6.93 -8.55
C ASN A 184 12.21 -7.68 -7.30
N TYR A 185 11.54 -7.48 -6.17
CA TYR A 185 11.81 -8.21 -4.93
C TYR A 185 11.60 -9.72 -5.10
N LEU A 186 10.49 -10.15 -5.72
CA LEU A 186 10.22 -11.57 -5.94
C LEU A 186 11.28 -12.24 -6.82
N VAL A 187 11.82 -11.52 -7.83
CA VAL A 187 12.95 -12.00 -8.64
C VAL A 187 14.19 -12.20 -7.78
N ILE A 188 14.54 -11.22 -6.95
CA ILE A 188 15.70 -11.31 -6.04
C ILE A 188 15.54 -12.48 -5.08
N TRP A 189 14.35 -12.61 -4.48
CA TRP A 189 14.05 -13.68 -3.55
C TRP A 189 14.10 -15.06 -4.21
N CYS A 190 13.62 -15.22 -5.44
CA CYS A 190 13.79 -16.45 -6.22
C CYS A 190 15.27 -16.81 -6.43
N ILE A 191 16.14 -15.84 -6.71
CA ILE A 191 17.58 -16.08 -6.88
C ILE A 191 18.21 -16.52 -5.54
N GLU A 192 17.88 -15.86 -4.43
CA GLU A 192 18.37 -16.24 -3.10
C GLU A 192 17.93 -17.66 -2.71
N LEU A 193 16.69 -18.04 -3.02
CA LEU A 193 16.17 -19.38 -2.78
C LEU A 193 16.84 -20.44 -3.66
N GLU A 194 17.17 -20.10 -4.89
CA GLU A 194 17.89 -20.99 -5.81
C GLU A 194 19.33 -21.21 -5.34
N MET A 195 20.00 -20.17 -4.83
CA MET A 195 21.32 -20.31 -4.18
C MET A 195 21.29 -21.14 -2.89
N GLN A 196 20.13 -21.23 -2.23
CA GLN A 196 19.89 -22.11 -1.08
C GLN A 196 19.41 -23.51 -1.47
N GLU A 197 19.44 -23.86 -2.77
CA GLU A 197 19.02 -25.16 -3.32
C GLU A 197 17.53 -25.50 -3.07
N LYS A 198 16.68 -24.49 -2.81
CA LYS A 198 15.23 -24.66 -2.54
C LYS A 198 14.40 -24.59 -3.83
N HIS A 199 14.68 -25.48 -4.78
CA HIS A 199 14.09 -25.44 -6.13
C HIS A 199 12.56 -25.52 -6.18
N GLU A 200 11.93 -26.31 -5.29
CA GLU A 200 10.47 -26.41 -5.22
C GLU A 200 9.83 -25.08 -4.81
N LEU A 201 10.45 -24.39 -3.85
CA LEU A 201 9.98 -23.09 -3.37
C LEU A 201 10.16 -22.02 -4.45
N VAL A 202 11.26 -22.05 -5.20
CA VAL A 202 11.48 -21.18 -6.36
C VAL A 202 10.37 -21.37 -7.39
N ALA A 203 9.97 -22.59 -7.69
CA ALA A 203 8.88 -22.85 -8.64
C ALA A 203 7.53 -22.27 -8.17
N HIS A 204 7.28 -22.27 -6.86
CA HIS A 204 6.08 -21.65 -6.27
C HIS A 204 6.12 -20.12 -6.35
N VAL A 205 7.22 -19.49 -5.90
CA VAL A 205 7.38 -18.03 -5.90
C VAL A 205 7.45 -17.48 -7.32
N ALA A 206 8.08 -18.20 -8.25
CA ALA A 206 8.16 -17.85 -9.67
C ALA A 206 6.79 -17.65 -10.31
N HIS A 207 5.81 -18.49 -9.97
CA HIS A 207 4.45 -18.34 -10.47
C HIS A 207 3.82 -17.01 -10.03
N GLN A 208 3.95 -16.63 -8.75
CA GLN A 208 3.43 -15.35 -8.25
C GLN A 208 4.18 -14.15 -8.81
N CYS A 209 5.48 -14.31 -9.09
CA CYS A 209 6.29 -13.29 -9.76
C CYS A 209 5.76 -13.03 -11.18
N ILE A 210 5.50 -14.08 -11.97
CA ILE A 210 4.94 -13.92 -13.31
C ILE A 210 3.51 -13.36 -13.25
N CYS A 211 2.67 -13.78 -12.30
CA CYS A 211 1.36 -13.14 -12.10
C CYS A 211 1.49 -11.63 -11.89
N MET A 212 2.45 -11.17 -11.09
CA MET A 212 2.69 -9.74 -10.87
C MET A 212 3.19 -9.03 -12.14
N GLN A 213 4.10 -9.67 -12.90
CA GLN A 213 4.60 -9.11 -14.17
C GLN A 213 3.47 -8.95 -15.19
N TYR A 214 2.60 -9.94 -15.34
CA TYR A 214 1.43 -9.83 -16.23
C TYR A 214 0.48 -8.70 -15.83
N ILE A 215 0.25 -8.50 -14.53
CA ILE A 215 -0.57 -7.38 -14.05
C ILE A 215 0.06 -6.04 -14.48
N LEU A 216 1.38 -5.91 -14.36
CA LEU A 216 2.12 -4.71 -14.78
C LEU A 216 2.11 -4.53 -16.30
N ASP A 217 2.24 -5.61 -17.07
CA ASP A 217 2.22 -5.56 -18.54
C ASP A 217 0.85 -5.17 -19.08
N ILE A 218 -0.23 -5.69 -18.48
CA ILE A 218 -1.60 -5.26 -18.82
C ILE A 218 -1.78 -3.78 -18.50
N ALA A 219 -1.27 -3.30 -17.37
CA ALA A 219 -1.35 -1.89 -17.00
C ALA A 219 -0.61 -0.99 -18.00
N LYS A 220 0.60 -1.41 -18.43
CA LYS A 220 1.39 -0.72 -19.46
C LYS A 220 0.68 -0.69 -20.81
N GLN A 221 0.04 -1.79 -21.21
CA GLN A 221 -0.71 -1.86 -22.46
C GLN A 221 -1.97 -0.98 -22.46
N LEU A 222 -2.65 -0.87 -21.31
CA LEU A 222 -3.88 -0.10 -21.18
C LEU A 222 -3.65 1.36 -20.77
N ASP A 223 -2.42 1.74 -20.42
CA ASP A 223 -2.07 3.04 -19.84
C ASP A 223 -2.90 3.36 -18.57
N VAL A 224 -3.03 2.35 -17.70
CA VAL A 224 -3.79 2.44 -16.44
C VAL A 224 -2.90 2.01 -15.27
N ASP A 225 -3.19 2.53 -14.07
CA ASP A 225 -2.49 2.11 -12.85
C ASP A 225 -2.62 0.59 -12.63
N PRO A 226 -1.50 -0.14 -12.38
CA PRO A 226 -1.49 -1.59 -12.15
C PRO A 226 -2.49 -2.08 -11.09
N ARG A 227 -2.80 -1.25 -10.09
CA ARG A 227 -3.72 -1.58 -9.00
C ARG A 227 -5.14 -1.77 -9.48
N ALA A 228 -5.55 -1.06 -10.53
CA ALA A 228 -6.88 -1.20 -11.13
C ALA A 228 -6.97 -2.46 -12.02
N CYS A 229 -5.84 -2.96 -12.52
CA CYS A 229 -5.80 -4.10 -13.43
C CYS A 229 -5.81 -5.47 -12.73
N VAL A 230 -5.55 -5.52 -11.42
CA VAL A 230 -5.49 -6.75 -10.61
C VAL A 230 -6.74 -7.62 -10.81
N GLY A 231 -7.94 -7.02 -10.66
CA GLY A 231 -9.19 -7.76 -10.76
C GLY A 231 -9.42 -8.36 -12.15
N SER A 232 -9.13 -7.59 -13.19
CA SER A 232 -9.28 -7.97 -14.59
C SER A 232 -8.31 -9.08 -15.00
N PHE A 233 -7.07 -9.06 -14.49
CA PHE A 233 -6.08 -10.11 -14.74
C PHE A 233 -6.56 -11.47 -14.21
N PHE A 234 -6.92 -11.54 -12.92
CA PHE A 234 -7.31 -12.81 -12.31
C PHE A 234 -8.63 -13.37 -12.84
N GLN A 235 -9.54 -12.50 -13.31
CA GLN A 235 -10.73 -12.97 -14.03
C GLN A 235 -10.34 -13.56 -15.38
N ARG A 236 -9.54 -12.84 -16.17
CA ARG A 236 -9.12 -13.30 -17.50
C ARG A 236 -8.37 -14.62 -17.44
N ILE A 237 -7.36 -14.76 -16.56
CA ILE A 237 -6.54 -15.98 -16.48
C ILE A 237 -7.35 -17.23 -16.13
N GLN A 238 -8.46 -17.08 -15.40
CA GLN A 238 -9.35 -18.19 -15.08
C GLN A 238 -10.22 -18.58 -16.28
N GLU A 239 -10.78 -17.57 -16.98
CA GLU A 239 -11.71 -17.72 -18.10
C GLU A 239 -11.04 -17.98 -19.47
N THR A 240 -9.71 -17.85 -19.59
CA THR A 240 -9.04 -17.92 -20.91
C THR A 240 -8.94 -19.31 -21.52
N ASP A 241 -8.82 -19.32 -22.85
CA ASP A 241 -8.48 -20.46 -23.69
C ASP A 241 -7.18 -21.15 -23.25
N ASN A 242 -7.11 -22.46 -23.53
CA ASN A 242 -6.00 -23.32 -23.12
C ASN A 242 -4.65 -22.88 -23.73
N GLU A 243 -4.66 -22.19 -24.87
CA GLU A 243 -3.46 -21.66 -25.53
C GLU A 243 -2.81 -20.51 -24.73
N TYR A 244 -3.61 -19.60 -24.17
CA TYR A 244 -3.10 -18.53 -23.32
C TYR A 244 -2.54 -19.07 -22.00
N LYS A 245 -3.20 -20.07 -21.41
CA LYS A 245 -2.70 -20.79 -20.22
C LYS A 245 -1.38 -21.47 -20.50
N LYS A 246 -1.21 -22.06 -21.69
CA LYS A 246 0.04 -22.69 -22.09
C LYS A 246 1.17 -21.66 -22.24
N ALA A 247 0.94 -20.55 -22.94
CA ALA A 247 1.93 -19.48 -23.06
C ALA A 247 2.38 -18.94 -21.69
N PHE A 248 1.42 -18.75 -20.76
CA PHE A 248 1.71 -18.35 -19.38
C PHE A 248 2.60 -19.37 -18.63
N LEU A 249 2.34 -20.67 -18.79
CA LEU A 249 3.16 -21.72 -18.18
C LEU A 249 4.55 -21.82 -18.82
N ASP A 250 4.65 -21.65 -20.14
CA ASP A 250 5.92 -21.65 -20.87
C ASP A 250 6.80 -20.47 -20.41
N GLU A 251 6.21 -19.30 -20.16
CA GLU A 251 6.92 -18.15 -19.60
C GLU A 251 7.39 -18.35 -18.17
N ILE A 252 6.61 -19.05 -17.34
CA ILE A 252 7.04 -19.45 -16.00
C ILE A 252 8.27 -20.36 -16.08
N GLU A 253 8.28 -21.33 -17.00
CA GLU A 253 9.41 -22.24 -17.13
C GLU A 253 10.66 -21.53 -17.65
N ALA A 254 10.51 -20.69 -18.68
CA ALA A 254 11.59 -19.84 -19.16
C ALA A 254 12.12 -18.90 -18.07
N PHE A 255 11.26 -18.41 -17.18
CA PHE A 255 11.67 -17.59 -16.04
C PHE A 255 12.46 -18.38 -15.00
N LYS A 256 12.08 -19.62 -14.69
CA LYS A 256 12.87 -20.50 -13.81
C LYS A 256 14.26 -20.78 -14.38
N GLU A 257 14.37 -21.05 -15.68
CA GLU A 257 15.67 -21.24 -16.34
C GLU A 257 16.54 -19.99 -16.23
N ARG A 258 15.97 -18.79 -16.43
CA ARG A 258 16.69 -17.52 -16.22
C ARG A 258 17.16 -17.35 -14.77
N ILE A 259 16.36 -17.74 -13.78
CA ILE A 259 16.75 -17.69 -12.37
C ILE A 259 17.91 -18.65 -12.11
N ARG A 260 17.83 -19.90 -12.58
CA ARG A 260 18.92 -20.89 -12.46
C ARG A 260 20.23 -20.36 -13.00
N LYS A 261 20.20 -19.82 -14.22
CA LYS A 261 21.39 -19.25 -14.86
C LYS A 261 21.95 -18.06 -14.07
N ARG A 262 21.10 -17.14 -13.61
CA ARG A 262 21.54 -15.99 -12.80
C ARG A 262 22.08 -16.40 -11.43
N ALA A 263 21.51 -17.43 -10.80
CA ALA A 263 22.00 -17.96 -9.54
C ALA A 263 23.39 -18.59 -9.71
N GLN A 264 23.60 -19.36 -10.79
CA GLN A 264 24.91 -19.90 -11.16
C GLN A 264 25.93 -18.80 -11.45
N GLU A 265 25.57 -17.77 -12.22
CA GLU A 265 26.45 -16.63 -12.50
C GLU A 265 26.84 -15.88 -11.22
N LYS A 266 25.90 -15.69 -10.28
CA LYS A 266 26.21 -15.07 -8.98
C LYS A 266 27.10 -15.95 -8.11
N LEU A 267 26.84 -17.25 -8.07
CA LEU A 267 27.68 -18.19 -7.31
C LEU A 267 29.09 -18.21 -7.87
N GLN A 268 29.24 -18.24 -9.20
CA GLN A 268 30.54 -18.20 -9.87
C GLN A 268 31.32 -16.93 -9.52
N LYS A 269 30.66 -15.76 -9.52
CA LYS A 269 31.29 -14.50 -9.13
C LYS A 269 31.72 -14.48 -7.66
N LEU A 270 30.90 -15.03 -6.76
CA LEU A 270 31.25 -15.14 -5.35
C LEU A 270 32.46 -16.06 -5.14
N ILE A 271 32.56 -17.15 -5.91
CA ILE A 271 33.72 -18.05 -5.89
C ILE A 271 34.95 -17.33 -6.43
N GLU A 272 34.84 -16.63 -7.56
CA GLU A 272 35.94 -15.86 -8.15
C GLU A 272 36.44 -14.74 -7.21
N GLU A 273 35.54 -14.02 -6.55
CA GLU A 273 35.89 -13.01 -5.53
C GLU A 273 36.60 -13.65 -4.32
N GLN A 274 36.13 -14.81 -3.85
CA GLN A 274 36.80 -15.55 -2.78
C GLN A 274 38.18 -16.07 -3.21
N GLU A 275 38.31 -16.59 -4.42
CA GLU A 275 39.60 -17.01 -4.99
C GLU A 275 40.56 -15.82 -5.13
N GLU A 276 40.08 -14.64 -5.53
CA GLU A 276 40.89 -13.42 -5.57
C GLU A 276 41.32 -12.93 -4.18
N GLU A 277 40.44 -13.02 -3.18
CA GLU A 277 40.78 -12.71 -1.79
C GLU A 277 41.80 -13.70 -1.22
N GLU A 278 41.65 -15.00 -1.51
CA GLU A 278 42.63 -16.02 -1.15
C GLU A 278 43.97 -15.80 -1.87
N LYS A 279 43.95 -15.46 -3.16
CA LYS A 279 45.16 -15.09 -3.92
C LYS A 279 45.84 -13.88 -3.28
N LYS A 280 45.09 -12.82 -2.97
CA LYS A 280 45.60 -11.61 -2.29
C LYS A 280 46.19 -11.94 -0.91
N ALA A 281 45.56 -12.84 -0.14
CA ALA A 281 46.06 -13.28 1.15
C ALA A 281 47.32 -14.17 1.05
N ARG A 282 47.54 -14.84 -0.08
CA ARG A 282 48.71 -15.68 -0.36
C ARG A 282 49.88 -14.94 -1.01
N LEU A 283 49.73 -13.67 -1.38
CA LEU A 283 50.79 -12.87 -1.99
C LEU A 283 52.02 -12.79 -1.08
N GLY A 284 53.19 -13.08 -1.65
CA GLY A 284 54.47 -12.97 -0.97
C GLY A 284 54.88 -11.52 -0.68
N PRO A 285 56.01 -11.30 0.02
CA PRO A 285 56.48 -9.98 0.45
C PRO A 285 56.71 -8.96 -0.68
N GLY A 286 56.85 -9.42 -1.93
CA GLY A 286 56.95 -8.60 -3.14
C GLY A 286 55.69 -8.56 -4.00
N GLY A 287 54.55 -9.05 -3.50
CA GLY A 287 53.25 -8.99 -4.21
C GLY A 287 53.11 -9.99 -5.36
N LEU A 288 53.94 -11.05 -5.39
CA LEU A 288 53.82 -12.16 -6.33
C LEU A 288 53.21 -13.39 -5.62
N ASP A 289 52.34 -14.12 -6.32
CA ASP A 289 51.77 -15.37 -5.81
C ASP A 289 52.83 -16.49 -5.86
N PRO A 290 53.12 -17.17 -4.72
CA PRO A 290 53.98 -18.35 -4.66
C PRO A 290 53.67 -19.42 -5.71
N VAL A 291 52.39 -19.70 -5.96
CA VAL A 291 51.93 -20.78 -6.84
C VAL A 291 52.13 -20.40 -8.30
N GLU A 292 51.77 -19.18 -8.70
CA GLU A 292 51.98 -18.68 -10.06
C GLU A 292 53.47 -18.58 -10.41
N VAL A 293 54.31 -18.17 -9.44
CA VAL A 293 55.76 -18.15 -9.64
C VAL A 293 56.28 -19.57 -9.81
N PHE A 294 55.87 -20.53 -8.96
CA PHE A 294 56.30 -21.93 -9.06
C PHE A 294 55.93 -22.57 -10.42
N GLU A 295 54.70 -22.42 -10.89
CA GLU A 295 54.26 -22.96 -12.18
C GLU A 295 54.97 -22.34 -13.39
N SER A 296 55.42 -21.09 -13.27
CA SER A 296 56.16 -20.38 -14.32
C SER A 296 57.67 -20.66 -14.34
N LEU A 297 58.20 -21.39 -13.35
CA LEU A 297 59.62 -21.74 -13.30
C LEU A 297 59.94 -22.89 -14.28
N PRO A 298 61.16 -22.93 -14.84
CA PRO A 298 61.65 -24.09 -15.57
C PRO A 298 61.52 -25.40 -14.79
N GLU A 299 61.20 -26.51 -15.45
CA GLU A 299 60.99 -27.83 -14.82
C GLU A 299 62.18 -28.29 -13.96
N GLU A 300 63.41 -27.90 -14.32
CA GLU A 300 64.61 -28.19 -13.53
C GLU A 300 64.59 -27.49 -12.17
N LEU A 301 64.12 -26.24 -12.11
CA LEU A 301 63.98 -25.47 -10.88
C LEU A 301 62.77 -25.91 -10.07
N GLN A 302 61.65 -26.24 -10.71
CA GLN A 302 60.46 -26.82 -10.05
C GLN A 302 60.83 -28.09 -9.27
N LYS A 303 61.56 -29.02 -9.91
CA LYS A 303 62.05 -30.25 -9.26
C LYS A 303 63.00 -29.98 -8.09
N CYS A 304 63.81 -28.92 -8.15
CA CYS A 304 64.67 -28.53 -7.03
C CYS A 304 63.86 -28.05 -5.81
N PHE A 305 62.78 -27.31 -6.02
CA PHE A 305 61.88 -26.87 -4.95
C PHE A 305 61.01 -28.03 -4.39
N GLU A 306 60.60 -28.99 -5.23
CA GLU A 306 59.89 -30.21 -4.80
C GLU A 306 60.77 -31.12 -3.94
N THR A 307 62.03 -31.31 -4.34
CA THR A 307 63.00 -32.15 -3.63
C THR A 307 63.68 -31.45 -2.45
N ARG A 308 63.47 -30.13 -2.31
CA ARG A 308 64.07 -29.25 -1.28
C ARG A 308 65.60 -29.33 -1.24
N ASP A 309 66.23 -29.54 -2.39
CA ASP A 309 67.68 -29.66 -2.49
C ASP A 309 68.33 -28.33 -2.94
N ILE A 310 69.02 -27.69 -1.98
CA ILE A 310 69.73 -26.41 -2.17
C ILE A 310 70.91 -26.58 -3.13
N GLY A 311 71.55 -27.77 -3.17
CA GLY A 311 72.68 -28.05 -4.04
C GLY A 311 72.25 -28.17 -5.51
N MET A 312 71.15 -28.88 -5.76
CA MET A 312 70.59 -29.00 -7.12
C MET A 312 70.11 -27.65 -7.67
N LEU A 313 69.57 -26.77 -6.82
CA LEU A 313 69.15 -25.43 -7.24
C LEU A 313 70.35 -24.58 -7.69
N GLN A 314 71.48 -24.63 -6.96
CA GLN A 314 72.70 -23.93 -7.35
C GLN A 314 73.29 -24.45 -8.67
N GLU A 315 73.24 -25.76 -8.89
CA GLU A 315 73.67 -26.38 -10.15
C GLU A 315 72.76 -26.02 -11.33
N ALA A 316 71.44 -26.04 -11.13
CA ALA A 316 70.46 -25.62 -12.13
C ALA A 316 70.63 -24.13 -12.49
N MET A 317 70.85 -23.28 -11.48
CA MET A 317 71.13 -21.85 -11.67
C MET A 317 72.46 -21.58 -12.39
N ALA A 318 73.47 -22.44 -12.24
CA ALA A 318 74.75 -22.32 -12.93
C ALA A 318 74.68 -22.73 -14.42
N LYS A 319 73.68 -23.53 -14.80
CA LYS A 319 73.42 -23.95 -16.19
C LYS A 319 72.64 -22.91 -17.00
N LEU A 320 71.82 -22.11 -16.33
CA LEU A 320 71.03 -21.03 -16.94
C LEU A 320 71.87 -19.77 -17.21
N PRO A 321 71.51 -18.96 -18.23
CA PRO A 321 72.12 -17.65 -18.44
C PRO A 321 72.03 -16.78 -17.18
N PRO A 322 73.09 -16.01 -16.84
CA PRO A 322 73.16 -15.27 -15.58
C PRO A 322 72.07 -14.20 -15.43
N GLU A 323 71.50 -13.71 -16.52
CA GLU A 323 70.38 -12.75 -16.50
C GLU A 323 69.04 -13.43 -16.17
N GLU A 324 68.79 -14.62 -16.73
CA GLU A 324 67.58 -15.39 -16.47
C GLU A 324 67.57 -15.96 -15.05
N ALA A 325 68.72 -16.45 -14.57
CA ALA A 325 68.87 -16.95 -13.21
C ALA A 325 68.58 -15.86 -12.16
N ARG A 326 69.02 -14.61 -12.39
CA ARG A 326 68.72 -13.47 -11.51
C ARG A 326 67.24 -13.10 -11.54
N HIS A 327 66.63 -13.12 -12.72
CA HIS A 327 65.20 -12.82 -12.87
C HIS A 327 64.32 -13.85 -12.13
N HIS A 328 64.58 -15.14 -12.29
CA HIS A 328 63.83 -16.18 -11.59
C HIS A 328 64.09 -16.19 -10.08
N LEU A 329 65.33 -15.94 -9.64
CA LEU A 329 65.66 -15.84 -8.21
C LEU A 329 64.97 -14.68 -7.53
N GLN A 330 64.96 -13.50 -8.16
CA GLN A 330 64.27 -12.32 -7.65
C GLN A 330 62.77 -12.59 -7.49
N ARG A 331 62.15 -13.24 -8.48
CA ARG A 331 60.73 -13.65 -8.42
C ARG A 331 60.45 -14.66 -7.32
N CYS A 332 61.38 -15.59 -7.05
CA CYS A 332 61.25 -16.55 -5.94
C CYS A 332 61.37 -15.86 -4.57
N ILE A 333 62.15 -14.78 -4.46
CA ILE A 333 62.25 -13.99 -3.23
C ILE A 333 60.99 -13.14 -3.04
N ASP A 334 60.53 -12.50 -4.11
CA ASP A 334 59.36 -11.62 -4.10
C ASP A 334 58.05 -12.39 -3.88
N SER A 335 57.96 -13.66 -4.30
CA SER A 335 56.85 -14.56 -3.96
C SER A 335 57.02 -15.27 -2.63
N GLY A 336 58.17 -15.15 -1.95
CA GLY A 336 58.44 -15.84 -0.68
C GLY A 336 58.79 -17.32 -0.80
N LEU A 337 58.96 -17.85 -2.03
CA LEU A 337 59.45 -19.22 -2.30
C LEU A 337 60.89 -19.45 -1.80
N TRP A 338 61.70 -18.39 -1.75
CA TRP A 338 63.10 -18.43 -1.33
C TRP A 338 63.42 -17.26 -0.40
N VAL A 339 63.97 -17.55 0.78
CA VAL A 339 64.36 -16.53 1.77
C VAL A 339 65.89 -16.40 1.78
N PRO A 340 66.46 -15.25 1.37
CA PRO A 340 67.90 -15.02 1.45
C PRO A 340 68.36 -14.93 2.91
N ASP A 341 69.23 -15.86 3.31
CA ASP A 341 69.90 -16.01 4.61
C ASP A 341 69.03 -16.32 5.85
N ALA A 342 69.50 -17.29 6.64
CA ALA A 342 68.84 -17.81 7.85
C ALA A 342 68.59 -16.79 8.99
N LYS A 343 69.10 -15.55 8.88
CA LYS A 343 68.79 -14.47 9.84
C LYS A 343 67.46 -13.76 9.55
N SER A 344 66.96 -13.78 8.31
CA SER A 344 65.65 -13.21 7.95
C SER A 344 64.50 -14.22 8.16
N ALA A 345 64.81 -15.52 8.24
CA ALA A 345 63.88 -16.59 8.59
C ALA A 345 63.21 -16.40 9.97
N ALA A 346 63.89 -15.73 10.92
CA ALA A 346 63.36 -15.44 12.25
C ALA A 346 62.37 -14.27 12.29
N ALA A 347 62.34 -13.39 11.28
CA ALA A 347 61.41 -12.26 11.22
C ALA A 347 60.11 -12.60 10.47
N ALA A 348 60.15 -13.57 9.53
CA ALA A 348 58.96 -14.10 8.88
C ALA A 348 58.19 -15.12 9.75
N THR A 349 58.82 -15.66 10.80
CA THR A 349 58.21 -16.58 11.78
C THR A 349 57.87 -15.93 13.13
N SER A 350 58.11 -14.61 13.29
CA SER A 350 57.78 -13.85 14.52
C SER A 350 56.67 -12.81 14.30
N GLY A 351 55.70 -13.13 13.44
CA GLY A 351 54.49 -12.34 13.19
C GLY A 351 53.18 -13.04 13.54
N SER A 352 53.22 -14.17 14.27
CA SER A 352 52.04 -14.71 14.96
C SER A 352 52.49 -15.70 16.04
N GLY A 353 52.29 -15.33 17.31
CA GLY A 353 52.60 -16.20 18.44
C GLY A 353 52.45 -15.53 19.82
N ALA A 354 51.20 -15.35 20.26
CA ALA A 354 50.73 -15.42 21.66
C ALA A 354 49.19 -15.37 21.62
N ASP A 355 48.39 -16.22 22.27
CA ASP A 355 48.63 -17.11 23.41
C ASP A 355 47.51 -18.20 23.43
N ALA A 356 47.79 -19.33 24.08
CA ALA A 356 46.85 -20.46 24.20
C ALA A 356 46.09 -20.41 25.54
N LYS A 357 44.78 -20.61 25.48
CA LYS A 357 44.04 -21.44 26.45
C LYS A 357 42.92 -22.18 25.73
N ASP A 358 43.01 -23.51 25.76
CA ASP A 358 42.08 -24.49 25.20
C ASP A 358 40.66 -24.41 25.77
N GLY A 359 39.67 -24.85 24.97
CA GLY A 359 38.42 -25.39 25.49
C GLY A 359 37.17 -25.18 24.63
N GLU A 360 36.93 -26.15 23.75
CA GLU A 360 35.62 -26.67 23.30
C GLU A 360 34.61 -25.80 22.51
N GLU A 361 34.23 -26.35 21.35
CA GLU A 361 33.00 -26.14 20.56
C GLU A 361 31.74 -25.88 21.42
N PRO A 362 30.75 -25.07 20.97
CA PRO A 362 29.85 -25.55 19.91
C PRO A 362 29.17 -24.51 18.98
N VAL A 363 28.83 -25.03 17.80
CA VAL A 363 27.59 -24.90 17.00
C VAL A 363 26.42 -24.07 17.58
N TYR A 364 25.64 -23.47 16.67
CA TYR A 364 24.20 -23.07 16.71
C TYR A 364 23.97 -21.55 16.53
N VAL A 365 22.95 -21.01 15.82
CA VAL A 365 21.99 -21.54 14.84
C VAL A 365 21.11 -20.40 14.29
N HIS A 366 20.46 -20.72 13.18
CA HIS A 366 19.17 -20.19 12.71
C HIS A 366 18.25 -19.62 13.82
N VAL A 367 17.79 -18.37 13.68
CA VAL A 367 16.65 -17.90 14.48
C VAL A 367 15.48 -17.58 13.53
N LYS A 368 14.51 -18.50 13.51
CA LYS A 368 13.11 -18.09 13.46
C LYS A 368 12.56 -18.04 14.88
N PRO A 369 11.60 -17.15 15.17
CA PRO A 369 11.07 -16.92 16.51
C PRO A 369 9.90 -17.88 16.81
N LYS A 370 9.66 -18.19 18.10
CA LYS A 370 8.29 -18.34 18.64
C LYS A 370 8.22 -18.48 20.17
N ASP A 371 7.16 -17.85 20.67
CA ASP A 371 6.27 -18.24 21.78
C ASP A 371 6.85 -18.33 23.21
N SER A 372 6.35 -17.42 24.06
CA SER A 372 6.49 -17.36 25.51
C SER A 372 5.24 -17.90 26.20
N ALA A 373 5.38 -18.99 26.93
CA ALA A 373 4.52 -19.54 27.99
C ALA A 373 5.24 -20.83 28.46
N GLU A 374 5.43 -21.18 29.71
CA GLU A 374 4.87 -20.80 31.01
C GLU A 374 5.82 -21.39 32.07
N ASP A 375 5.93 -20.76 33.23
CA ASP A 375 6.48 -21.41 34.43
C ASP A 375 5.35 -21.56 35.44
N SER A 376 5.15 -22.79 35.90
CA SER A 376 4.24 -23.17 36.98
C SER A 376 4.96 -24.27 37.76
N LYS A 377 5.14 -24.19 39.07
CA LYS A 377 4.13 -24.43 40.13
C LYS A 377 4.82 -24.09 41.47
N ASP A 378 4.14 -23.72 42.55
CA ASP A 378 3.24 -24.66 43.23
C ASP A 378 2.28 -24.03 44.27
N ALA A 379 1.21 -24.81 44.46
CA ALA A 379 0.28 -25.00 45.57
C ALA A 379 -0.45 -23.83 46.26
N GLY A 380 -1.78 -23.89 46.12
CA GLY A 380 -2.75 -23.19 46.95
C GLY A 380 -4.19 -23.52 46.53
N GLU A 381 -4.53 -24.81 46.54
CA GLU A 381 -5.79 -25.38 46.06
C GLU A 381 -6.90 -25.28 47.14
N LYS A 382 -8.01 -24.61 46.81
CA LYS A 382 -9.33 -24.82 47.42
C LYS A 382 -10.26 -25.32 46.34
N GLN A 383 -10.61 -26.60 46.40
CA GLN A 383 -11.76 -27.17 45.72
C GLN A 383 -13.01 -26.91 46.55
N ASP A 384 -14.09 -26.51 45.89
CA ASP A 384 -15.45 -26.58 46.41
C ASP A 384 -16.23 -27.49 45.45
N GLU A 385 -16.58 -28.67 45.93
CA GLU A 385 -17.51 -29.58 45.28
C GLU A 385 -18.93 -29.09 45.53
N GLY A 386 -19.63 -28.72 44.46
CA GLY A 386 -21.08 -28.64 44.50
C GLY A 386 -21.71 -30.03 44.47
N LYS A 387 -22.32 -30.46 45.58
CA LYS A 387 -23.34 -31.53 45.59
C LYS A 387 -24.53 -31.16 46.50
N ALA A 388 -25.63 -30.82 45.84
CA ALA A 388 -27.06 -31.11 46.12
C ALA A 388 -27.67 -31.03 47.55
N LYS A 389 -28.86 -30.41 47.57
CA LYS A 389 -30.04 -30.53 48.47
C LYS A 389 -29.97 -29.86 49.85
N GLU A 390 -30.77 -28.81 50.05
CA GLU A 390 -32.13 -28.87 50.64
C GLU A 390 -32.97 -27.67 50.17
#